data_AF-A0A2V9P1N8-F1
#
_entry.id   AF-A0A2V9P1N8-F1
#
_cell.length_a   1.000
_cell.length_b   1.000
_cell.length_c   1.000
_cell.angle_alpha   90.00
_cell.angle_beta   90.00
_cell.angle_gamma   90.00
#
_symmetry.space_group_name_H-M   'P 1'
#
loop_
_entity.id
_entity.type
_entity.pdbx_description
1 polymer ?
#
loop_
_entity_poly.entity_id
_entity_poly.type
_entity_poly.pdbx_seq_one_letter_code
_entity_poly.pdbx_strand_id
1 'polypeptide(L)'
;MTFLPKNGDMDLERRVRRDLAFLFEEHGATLNANTLEAFGNSEVVVTAGNLELKFAKNERDQEFRVVVAPRNGHGVWELLHVALAASTGEDAATLTFPISYNDDPAMLSYIGLTALAAELKPRFEHLNRAFAPENYPATHSQMIQIERAVHPR
;
A
#
# COMPACT_ATOMS: atom_id res chain seq x y z
N MET A 1 -13.13 -28.81 -10.95
CA MET A 1 -12.17 -28.07 -10.10
C MET A 1 -12.95 -27.49 -8.94
N THR A 2 -12.78 -28.08 -7.76
CA THR A 2 -13.46 -27.64 -6.54
C THR A 2 -12.64 -26.49 -5.97
N PHE A 3 -13.15 -25.26 -6.08
CA PHE A 3 -12.54 -24.10 -5.42
C PHE A 3 -12.72 -24.28 -3.91
N LEU A 4 -11.65 -24.68 -3.22
CA LEU A 4 -11.61 -24.56 -1.76
C LEU A 4 -11.85 -23.09 -1.41
N PRO A 5 -12.65 -22.77 -0.37
CA PRO A 5 -12.75 -21.40 0.09
C PRO A 5 -11.35 -20.94 0.50
N LYS A 6 -10.79 -19.96 -0.22
CA LYS A 6 -9.58 -19.27 0.19
C LYS A 6 -9.92 -18.56 1.50
N ASN A 7 -9.56 -19.14 2.64
CA ASN A 7 -9.57 -18.41 3.89
C ASN A 7 -8.47 -17.37 3.78
N GLY A 8 -8.83 -16.13 3.45
CA GLY A 8 -7.89 -15.01 3.43
C GLY A 8 -7.30 -14.73 4.82
N ASP A 9 -6.33 -13.83 4.89
CA ASP A 9 -5.77 -13.37 6.15
C ASP A 9 -6.75 -12.40 6.82
N MET A 10 -7.63 -12.96 7.65
CA MET A 10 -8.66 -12.20 8.37
C MET A 10 -8.06 -11.22 9.40
N ASP A 11 -6.87 -11.51 9.91
CA ASP A 11 -6.21 -10.62 10.88
C ASP A 11 -5.60 -9.42 10.18
N LEU A 12 -4.94 -9.61 9.03
CA LEU A 12 -4.47 -8.51 8.19
C LEU A 12 -5.65 -7.66 7.71
N GLU A 13 -6.72 -8.27 7.20
CA GLU A 13 -7.90 -7.53 6.76
C GLU A 13 -8.50 -6.70 7.90
N ARG A 14 -8.69 -7.30 9.09
CA ARG A 14 -9.23 -6.59 10.25
C ARG A 14 -8.36 -5.39 10.63
N ARG A 15 -7.03 -5.56 10.59
CA ARG A 15 -6.08 -4.48 10.90
C ARG A 15 -6.11 -3.38 9.84
N VAL A 16 -6.17 -3.71 8.55
CA VAL A 16 -6.33 -2.73 7.46
C VAL A 16 -7.62 -1.94 7.65
N ARG A 17 -8.75 -2.60 7.91
CA ARG A 17 -10.03 -1.93 8.15
C ARG A 17 -10.01 -1.02 9.37
N ARG A 18 -9.37 -1.46 10.47
CA ARG A 18 -9.30 -0.70 11.72
C ARG A 18 -8.35 0.49 11.62
N ASP A 19 -7.12 0.27 11.17
CA ASP A 19 -6.05 1.27 11.24
C ASP A 19 -6.13 2.26 10.07
N LEU A 20 -6.67 1.83 8.93
CA LEU A 20 -6.92 2.67 7.76
C LEU A 20 -8.42 2.93 7.58
N ALA A 21 -9.17 3.04 8.68
CA ALA A 21 -10.63 3.25 8.68
C ALA A 21 -11.05 4.43 7.78
N PHE A 22 -10.24 5.50 7.73
CA PHE A 22 -10.51 6.67 6.89
C PHE A 22 -10.67 6.31 5.39
N LEU A 23 -9.97 5.28 4.89
CA LEU A 23 -10.17 4.83 3.50
C LEU A 23 -11.62 4.38 3.28
N PHE A 24 -12.17 3.63 4.24
CA PHE A 24 -13.52 3.06 4.15
C PHE A 24 -14.60 4.08 4.47
N GLU A 25 -14.41 4.83 5.57
CA GLU A 25 -15.42 5.76 6.11
C GLU A 25 -15.48 7.07 5.32
N GLU A 26 -14.33 7.62 4.90
CA GLU A 26 -14.25 8.93 4.26
C GLU A 26 -14.17 8.82 2.73
N HIS A 27 -13.52 7.77 2.21
CA HIS A 27 -13.26 7.60 0.77
C HIS A 27 -14.00 6.41 0.13
N GLY A 28 -14.93 5.78 0.85
CA GLY A 28 -15.79 4.72 0.33
C GLY A 28 -15.03 3.49 -0.15
N ALA A 29 -13.90 3.18 0.48
CA ALA A 29 -13.05 2.09 0.04
C ALA A 29 -13.74 0.72 0.12
N THR A 30 -13.36 -0.17 -0.80
CA THR A 30 -13.90 -1.53 -0.90
C THR A 30 -12.76 -2.54 -0.89
N LEU A 31 -13.00 -3.69 -0.27
CA LEU A 31 -12.05 -4.82 -0.30
C LEU A 31 -12.24 -5.58 -1.62
N ASN A 32 -11.20 -5.60 -2.45
CA ASN A 32 -11.22 -6.32 -3.73
C ASN A 32 -10.69 -7.75 -3.60
N ALA A 33 -9.69 -7.95 -2.75
CA ALA A 33 -9.09 -9.26 -2.53
C ALA A 33 -8.58 -9.41 -1.10
N ASN A 34 -8.72 -10.62 -0.58
CA ASN A 34 -8.04 -11.08 0.62
C ASN A 34 -7.56 -12.50 0.34
N THR A 35 -6.25 -12.67 0.18
CA THR A 35 -5.61 -13.94 -0.16
C THR A 35 -4.60 -14.33 0.90
N LEU A 36 -4.60 -15.61 1.25
CA LEU A 36 -3.58 -16.25 2.07
C LEU A 36 -3.06 -17.45 1.26
N GLU A 37 -1.77 -17.43 0.97
CA GLU A 37 -1.08 -18.49 0.27
C GLU A 37 -0.37 -19.44 1.24
N ALA A 38 0.19 -20.52 0.68
CA ALA A 38 1.05 -21.41 1.44
C ALA A 38 2.24 -20.64 2.01
N PHE A 39 2.75 -21.09 3.17
CA PHE A 39 3.88 -20.47 3.87
C PHE A 39 3.61 -19.08 4.47
N GLY A 40 2.33 -18.70 4.63
CA GLY A 40 1.95 -17.51 5.40
C GLY A 40 2.03 -16.19 4.63
N ASN A 41 2.22 -16.25 3.30
CA ASN A 41 2.15 -15.06 2.46
C ASN A 41 0.69 -14.62 2.34
N SER A 42 0.39 -13.37 2.65
CA SER A 42 -0.96 -12.82 2.52
C SER A 42 -0.98 -11.48 1.80
N GLU A 43 -2.08 -11.23 1.10
CA GLU A 43 -2.33 -9.97 0.42
C GLU A 43 -3.76 -9.51 0.69
N VAL A 44 -3.90 -8.24 1.04
CA VAL A 44 -5.18 -7.54 1.13
C VAL A 44 -5.15 -6.41 0.10
N VAL A 45 -6.13 -6.39 -0.79
CA VAL A 45 -6.27 -5.33 -1.83
C VAL A 45 -7.52 -4.52 -1.56
N VAL A 46 -7.35 -3.21 -1.46
CA VAL A 46 -8.40 -2.24 -1.19
C VAL A 46 -8.45 -1.23 -2.34
N THR A 47 -9.64 -0.99 -2.89
CA THR A 47 -9.86 0.13 -3.84
C THR A 47 -10.44 1.32 -3.11
N ALA A 48 -9.87 2.51 -3.34
CA ALA A 48 -10.39 3.77 -2.84
C ALA A 48 -10.23 4.86 -3.91
N GLY A 49 -11.34 5.39 -4.43
CA GLY A 49 -11.31 6.38 -5.53
C GLY A 49 -10.65 5.84 -6.81
N ASN A 50 -9.57 6.48 -7.24
CA ASN A 50 -8.74 6.13 -8.39
C ASN A 50 -7.60 5.16 -8.03
N LEU A 51 -7.50 4.73 -6.77
CA LEU A 51 -6.39 3.94 -6.26
C LEU A 51 -6.80 2.50 -5.99
N GLU A 52 -5.89 1.59 -6.28
CA GLU A 52 -5.79 0.27 -5.65
C GLU A 52 -4.59 0.27 -4.71
N LEU A 53 -4.80 -0.12 -3.46
CA LEU A 53 -3.78 -0.30 -2.43
C LEU A 53 -3.67 -1.79 -2.12
N LYS A 54 -2.45 -2.33 -2.20
CA LYS A 54 -2.16 -3.71 -1.81
C LYS A 54 -1.24 -3.73 -0.61
N PHE A 55 -1.69 -4.42 0.43
CA PHE A 55 -0.97 -4.69 1.67
C PHE A 55 -0.51 -6.15 1.61
N ALA A 56 0.77 -6.37 1.35
CA ALA A 56 1.37 -7.68 1.24
C ALA A 56 2.21 -7.99 2.48
N LYS A 57 2.05 -9.20 3.02
CA LYS A 57 2.79 -9.73 4.15
C LYS A 57 3.43 -11.04 3.72
N ASN A 58 4.73 -11.19 3.99
CA ASN A 58 5.47 -12.43 3.82
C ASN A 58 5.99 -12.86 5.21
N GLU A 59 5.42 -13.93 5.75
CA GLU A 59 5.77 -14.43 7.07
C GLU A 59 7.19 -15.01 7.16
N ARG A 60 7.69 -15.58 6.06
CA ARG A 60 9.02 -16.21 6.01
C ARG A 60 10.12 -15.17 6.18
N ASP A 61 10.01 -14.07 5.45
CA ASP A 61 11.03 -13.03 5.38
C ASP A 61 10.73 -11.87 6.33
N GLN A 62 9.64 -11.99 7.12
CA GLN A 62 9.09 -10.92 7.96
C GLN A 62 8.88 -9.62 7.17
N GLU A 63 8.57 -9.74 5.87
CA GLU A 63 8.43 -8.61 4.98
C GLU A 63 6.98 -8.12 5.00
N PHE A 64 6.79 -6.82 5.20
CA PHE A 64 5.50 -6.17 4.95
C PHE A 64 5.69 -5.09 3.90
N ARG A 65 4.83 -5.04 2.88
CA ARG A 65 4.94 -4.06 1.81
C ARG A 65 3.58 -3.46 1.49
N VAL A 66 3.56 -2.16 1.26
CA VAL A 66 2.40 -1.47 0.71
C VAL A 66 2.75 -0.89 -0.65
N VAL A 67 1.99 -1.28 -1.65
CA VAL A 67 2.12 -0.79 -3.01
C VAL A 67 0.79 -0.25 -3.50
N VAL A 68 0.86 0.66 -4.47
CA VAL A 68 -0.29 1.39 -5.00
C VAL A 68 -0.32 1.31 -6.51
N ALA A 69 -1.50 1.20 -7.09
CA ALA A 69 -1.74 1.20 -8.52
C ALA A 69 -2.92 2.10 -8.85
N PRO A 70 -3.02 2.63 -10.09
CA PRO A 70 -4.27 3.20 -10.53
C PRO A 70 -5.31 2.09 -10.66
N ARG A 71 -6.55 2.38 -10.31
CA ARG A 71 -7.66 1.41 -10.28
C ARG A 71 -7.86 0.63 -11.59
N ASN A 72 -7.50 1.23 -12.72
CA ASN A 72 -7.59 0.60 -14.05
C ASN A 72 -6.20 0.32 -14.65
N GLY A 73 -5.14 0.33 -13.85
CA GLY A 73 -3.73 0.33 -14.27
C GLY A 73 -3.16 -0.99 -14.78
N HIS A 74 -3.99 -2.02 -14.96
CA HIS A 74 -3.58 -3.34 -15.46
C HIS A 74 -2.44 -4.02 -14.67
N GLY A 75 -2.30 -3.72 -13.37
CA GLY A 75 -1.41 -4.47 -12.47
C GLY A 75 0.03 -3.95 -12.37
N VAL A 76 0.32 -2.72 -12.81
CA VAL A 76 1.58 -2.05 -12.46
C VAL A 76 1.45 -1.48 -11.06
N TRP A 77 2.27 -1.98 -10.14
CA TRP A 77 2.26 -1.61 -8.72
C TRP A 77 3.49 -0.80 -8.38
N GLU A 78 3.27 0.35 -7.76
CA GLU A 78 4.30 1.32 -7.39
C GLU A 78 4.53 1.29 -5.88
N LEU A 79 5.75 1.60 -5.45
CA LEU A 79 6.05 1.78 -4.04
C LEU A 79 5.30 2.99 -3.48
N LEU A 80 4.58 2.82 -2.38
CA LEU A 80 3.71 3.88 -1.86
C LEU A 80 4.46 5.18 -1.50
N HIS A 81 5.70 5.10 -0.99
CA HIS A 81 6.49 6.30 -0.67
C HIS A 81 6.92 7.07 -1.93
N VAL A 82 7.28 6.36 -2.99
CA VAL A 82 7.59 6.97 -4.30
C VAL A 82 6.35 7.66 -4.85
N ALA A 83 5.20 6.98 -4.80
CA ALA A 83 3.93 7.52 -5.26
C ALA A 83 3.51 8.77 -4.49
N LEU A 84 3.69 8.76 -3.17
CA LEU A 84 3.39 9.92 -2.33
C LEU A 84 4.31 11.09 -2.64
N ALA A 85 5.63 10.86 -2.72
CA ALA A 85 6.60 11.88 -3.10
C ALA A 85 6.28 12.49 -4.47
N ALA A 86 5.95 11.65 -5.46
CA ALA A 86 5.54 12.12 -6.78
C ALA A 86 4.22 12.92 -6.76
N SER A 87 3.29 12.59 -5.87
CA SER A 87 1.98 13.24 -5.78
C SER A 87 1.99 14.56 -5.00
N THR A 88 2.88 14.72 -4.01
CA THR A 88 2.93 15.91 -3.15
C THR A 88 4.12 16.82 -3.44
N GLY A 89 5.11 16.35 -4.21
CA GLY A 89 6.37 17.06 -4.45
C GLY A 89 7.33 17.04 -3.26
N GLU A 90 7.02 16.25 -2.22
CA GLU A 90 7.91 16.01 -1.08
C GLU A 90 9.09 15.13 -1.48
N ASP A 91 10.18 15.21 -0.70
CA ASP A 91 11.32 14.33 -0.89
C ASP A 91 10.98 12.91 -0.43
N ALA A 92 11.16 11.92 -1.31
CA ALA A 92 10.92 10.51 -1.02
C ALA A 92 11.74 10.00 0.19
N ALA A 93 12.93 10.54 0.43
CA ALA A 93 13.74 10.19 1.61
C ALA A 93 13.09 10.63 2.94
N THR A 94 12.25 11.67 2.90
CA THR A 94 11.48 12.16 4.07
C THR A 94 10.17 11.42 4.27
N LEU A 95 9.68 10.76 3.22
CA LEU A 95 8.47 9.93 3.22
C LEU A 95 8.76 8.44 3.42
N THR A 96 9.96 8.13 3.92
CA THR A 96 10.33 6.77 4.26
C THR A 96 9.40 6.29 5.36
N PHE A 97 8.35 5.55 4.98
CA PHE A 97 7.60 4.77 5.93
C PHE A 97 8.61 3.89 6.63
N PRO A 98 8.72 3.92 7.97
CA PRO A 98 9.39 2.86 8.67
C PRO A 98 8.53 1.62 8.46
N ILE A 99 8.74 0.96 7.32
CA ILE A 99 8.54 -0.47 7.21
C ILE A 99 9.73 -1.03 7.98
N SER A 100 9.68 -0.92 9.31
CA SER A 100 10.68 -1.53 10.17
C SER A 100 10.54 -3.03 9.98
N TYR A 101 11.55 -3.62 9.35
CA TYR A 101 11.70 -5.07 9.22
C TYR A 101 12.28 -5.70 10.49
N ASN A 102 12.62 -4.88 11.49
CA ASN A 102 13.03 -5.30 12.83
C ASN A 102 13.30 -4.05 13.64
N ASP A 103 12.71 -3.95 14.83
CA ASP A 103 13.36 -3.31 15.98
C ASP A 103 12.76 -3.94 17.25
N ASP A 104 13.18 -5.20 17.52
CA ASP A 104 12.98 -6.03 18.73
C ASP A 104 12.17 -7.35 18.51
N PRO A 105 12.84 -8.53 18.54
CA PRO A 105 12.23 -9.85 18.34
C PRO A 105 11.18 -10.28 19.38
N ALA A 106 10.91 -9.49 20.43
CA ALA A 106 9.89 -9.82 21.45
C ALA A 106 8.48 -9.25 21.16
N MET A 107 8.28 -8.42 20.12
CA MET A 107 7.05 -7.62 19.89
C MET A 107 6.33 -7.93 18.56
N LEU A 108 6.01 -9.20 18.31
CA LEU A 108 5.37 -9.75 17.08
C LEU A 108 3.92 -9.26 16.79
N SER A 109 3.61 -7.97 16.89
CA SER A 109 2.22 -7.47 16.83
C SER A 109 1.92 -6.23 15.99
N TYR A 110 2.85 -5.54 15.34
CA TYR A 110 2.50 -4.28 14.66
C TYR A 110 3.04 -4.18 13.23
N ILE A 111 2.20 -4.60 12.28
CA ILE A 111 2.19 -4.00 10.95
C ILE A 111 2.02 -2.49 11.19
N GLY A 112 2.95 -1.65 10.72
CA GLY A 112 2.98 -0.19 10.95
C GLY A 112 1.82 0.60 10.33
N LEU A 113 0.62 0.01 10.23
CA LEU A 113 -0.57 0.57 9.59
C LEU A 113 -1.05 1.86 10.26
N THR A 114 -0.91 2.00 11.57
CA THR A 114 -1.25 3.26 12.26
C THR A 114 -0.32 4.40 11.85
N ALA A 115 0.99 4.14 11.76
CA ALA A 115 1.96 5.13 11.27
C ALA A 115 1.73 5.44 9.79
N LEU A 116 1.46 4.40 8.99
CA LEU A 116 1.05 4.56 7.60
C LEU A 116 -0.21 5.42 7.47
N ALA A 117 -1.22 5.20 8.30
CA ALA A 117 -2.46 5.99 8.28
C ALA A 117 -2.19 7.46 8.60
N ALA A 118 -1.32 7.74 9.58
CA ALA A 118 -0.95 9.12 9.96
C ALA A 118 -0.31 9.89 8.80
N GLU A 119 0.48 9.20 7.97
CA GLU A 119 1.14 9.79 6.80
C GLU A 119 0.25 9.83 5.55
N LEU A 120 -0.52 8.77 5.31
CA LEU A 120 -1.35 8.63 4.13
C LEU A 120 -2.60 9.52 4.21
N LYS A 121 -3.26 9.59 5.37
CA LYS A 121 -4.51 10.35 5.53
C LYS A 121 -4.42 11.82 5.07
N PRO A 122 -3.43 12.63 5.50
CA PRO A 122 -3.33 14.02 5.05
C PRO A 122 -2.99 14.16 3.56
N ARG A 123 -2.44 13.12 2.93
CA ARG A 123 -1.97 13.12 1.53
C ARG A 123 -2.89 12.40 0.56
N PHE A 124 -3.92 11.72 1.07
CA PHE A 124 -4.75 10.81 0.29
C PHE A 124 -5.40 11.50 -0.91
N GLU A 125 -5.95 12.70 -0.75
CA GLU A 125 -6.58 13.43 -1.85
C GLU A 125 -5.60 13.82 -2.97
N HIS A 126 -4.36 14.17 -2.61
CA HIS A 126 -3.31 14.46 -3.59
C HIS A 126 -2.93 13.19 -4.36
N LEU A 127 -2.74 12.08 -3.65
CA LEU A 127 -2.45 10.77 -4.23
C LEU A 127 -3.58 10.30 -5.15
N ASN A 128 -4.83 10.38 -4.69
CA ASN A 128 -6.02 9.97 -5.42
C ASN A 128 -6.21 10.78 -6.71
N ARG A 129 -5.92 12.09 -6.68
CA ARG A 129 -5.95 12.93 -7.87
C ARG A 129 -4.80 12.61 -8.83
N ALA A 130 -3.59 12.38 -8.31
CA ALA A 130 -2.41 12.05 -9.11
C ALA A 130 -2.59 10.73 -9.88
N PHE A 131 -3.34 9.78 -9.31
CA PHE A 131 -3.65 8.50 -9.94
C PHE A 131 -4.92 8.50 -10.80
N ALA A 132 -5.56 9.66 -10.98
CA ALA A 132 -6.61 9.81 -11.98
C ALA A 132 -6.03 9.57 -13.40
N PRO A 133 -6.79 8.97 -14.33
CA PRO A 133 -6.28 8.63 -15.67
C PRO A 133 -5.61 9.79 -16.42
N GLU A 134 -6.14 11.00 -16.27
CA GLU A 134 -5.63 12.22 -16.89
C GLU A 134 -4.30 12.72 -16.30
N ASN A 135 -3.99 12.37 -15.05
CA ASN A 135 -2.80 12.85 -14.33
C ASN A 135 -1.70 11.78 -14.23
N TYR A 136 -2.10 10.50 -14.22
CA TYR A 136 -1.20 9.38 -13.95
C TYR A 136 0.03 9.32 -14.88
N PRO A 137 -0.04 9.61 -16.20
CA PRO A 137 1.15 9.59 -17.04
C PRO A 137 2.26 10.56 -16.58
N ALA A 138 1.88 11.74 -16.08
CA ALA A 138 2.82 12.72 -15.55
C ALA A 138 3.36 12.27 -14.18
N THR A 139 2.48 11.80 -13.29
CA THR A 139 2.86 11.27 -11.98
C THR A 139 3.81 10.07 -12.11
N HIS A 140 3.52 9.13 -13.01
CA HIS A 140 4.38 7.98 -13.27
C HIS A 140 5.75 8.39 -13.82
N SER A 141 5.80 9.40 -14.70
CA SER A 141 7.08 9.95 -15.16
C SER A 141 7.90 10.53 -13.99
N GLN A 142 7.24 11.18 -13.03
CA GLN A 142 7.89 11.69 -11.81
C GLN A 142 8.36 10.54 -10.90
N MET A 143 7.56 9.50 -10.72
CA MET A 143 7.93 8.30 -9.94
C MET A 143 9.22 7.67 -10.48
N ILE A 144 9.33 7.48 -11.81
CA ILE A 144 10.54 6.95 -12.45
C ILE A 144 11.78 7.82 -12.16
N GLN A 145 11.63 9.14 -12.12
CA GLN A 145 12.75 10.04 -11.80
C GLN A 145 13.19 9.90 -10.34
N ILE A 146 12.23 9.82 -9.42
CA ILE A 146 12.49 9.65 -7.99
C ILE A 146 13.17 8.30 -7.72
N GLU A 147 12.66 7.21 -8.30
CA GLU A 147 13.26 5.88 -8.12
C GLU A 147 14.72 5.83 -8.56
N ARG A 148 15.05 6.47 -9.68
CA ARG A 148 16.44 6.55 -10.17
C ARG A 148 17.36 7.34 -9.23
N ALA A 149 16.82 8.31 -8.51
CA ALA A 149 17.58 9.12 -7.57
C ALA A 149 17.76 8.42 -6.21
N VAL A 150 16.74 7.69 -5.74
CA VAL A 150 16.75 7.00 -4.43
C VAL A 150 17.41 5.63 -4.52
N HIS A 151 17.34 4.96 -5.68
CA HIS A 151 17.96 3.67 -5.94
C HIS A 151 18.85 3.75 -7.19
N PRO A 152 19.98 4.49 -7.12
CA PRO A 152 20.94 4.51 -8.22
C PRO A 152 21.49 3.11 -8.44
N ARG A 153 21.39 2.61 -9.68
CA ARG A 153 21.95 1.32 -10.10
C ARG A 153 23.46 1.29 -10.00
#